data_AF-A0AAD3NC15-F1
#
_entry.id   AF-A0AAD3NC15-F1
#
_cell.length_a   1.000
_cell.length_b   1.000
_cell.length_c   1.000
_cell.angle_alpha   90.00
_cell.angle_beta   90.00
_cell.angle_gamma   90.00
#
_symmetry.space_group_name_H-M   'P 1'
#
loop_
_entity.id
_entity.type
_entity.pdbx_description
1 polymer ?
#
loop_
_entity_poly.entity_id
_entity_poly.type
_entity_poly.pdbx_seq_one_letter_code
_entity_poly.pdbx_strand_id
1 'polypeptide(L)'
;MLHEADERRSHLEERKTGGEKEDWTGLGPQSGRLLGIVESEIRPAGPEELTNVLEICNIVFTSMFTLEMILKLTAFGFFEYLRNPYNIFDGIIVIISVCEIIGQADGGLSVLRTFRLLRVIKLVRFMPALRRQLVVLMKTMDNVATFCMLLMLFIFIFR
;
A
#
# COMPACT_ATOMS: atom_id res chain seq x y z
N MET A 1 -8.10 59.32 35.14
CA MET A 1 -7.20 58.14 35.17
C MET A 1 -7.79 56.91 34.46
N LEU A 2 -9.07 56.57 34.64
CA LEU A 2 -9.70 55.47 33.88
C LEU A 2 -9.97 55.82 32.40
N HIS A 3 -10.16 57.10 32.07
CA HIS A 3 -10.43 57.55 30.70
C HIS A 3 -9.19 57.51 29.78
N GLU A 4 -7.98 57.61 30.36
CA GLU A 4 -6.72 57.66 29.59
C GLU A 4 -6.13 56.26 29.35
N ALA A 5 -6.59 55.26 30.12
CA ALA A 5 -6.23 53.86 29.94
C ALA A 5 -7.03 53.18 28.82
N ASP A 6 -8.24 53.66 28.55
CA ASP A 6 -9.13 53.13 27.51
C ASP A 6 -8.68 53.60 26.10
N GLU A 7 -8.26 54.86 26.01
CA GLU A 7 -7.72 55.46 24.79
C GLU A 7 -6.37 54.85 24.37
N ARG A 8 -5.55 54.39 25.32
CA ARG A 8 -4.34 53.62 25.01
C ARG A 8 -4.63 52.18 24.58
N ARG A 9 -5.76 51.60 25.01
CA ARG A 9 -6.17 50.25 24.60
C ARG A 9 -6.73 50.23 23.18
N SER A 10 -7.50 51.23 22.78
CA SER A 10 -7.99 51.36 21.40
C SER A 10 -6.84 51.52 20.41
N HIS A 11 -5.83 52.33 20.72
CA HIS A 11 -4.62 52.47 19.87
C HIS A 11 -3.74 51.21 19.83
N LEU A 12 -3.81 50.33 20.83
CA LEU A 12 -3.11 49.04 20.81
C LEU A 12 -3.89 47.98 20.02
N GLU A 13 -5.22 48.05 19.98
CA GLU A 13 -6.06 47.20 19.13
C GLU A 13 -5.97 47.60 17.65
N GLU A 14 -5.85 48.89 17.34
CA GLU A 14 -5.56 49.36 15.97
C GLU A 14 -4.19 48.88 15.48
N ARG A 15 -3.18 48.82 16.37
CA ARG A 15 -1.86 48.27 16.01
C ARG A 15 -1.84 46.75 15.87
N LYS A 16 -2.75 46.02 16.53
CA LYS A 16 -2.89 44.55 16.34
C LYS A 16 -3.73 44.18 15.12
N THR A 17 -4.70 44.99 14.74
CA THR A 17 -5.49 44.80 13.50
C THR A 17 -4.80 45.34 12.25
N GLY A 18 -3.80 46.21 12.43
CA GLY A 18 -2.83 46.61 11.40
C GLY A 18 -1.61 45.68 11.26
N GLY A 19 -1.56 44.60 12.04
CA GLY A 19 -0.60 43.51 11.83
C GLY A 19 -0.95 42.75 10.56
N GLU A 20 -0.14 42.94 9.53
CA GLU A 20 0.07 41.94 8.48
C GLU A 20 -1.21 41.46 7.78
N LYS A 21 -2.02 42.41 7.31
CA LYS A 21 -2.78 42.14 6.08
C LYS A 21 -1.77 42.13 4.94
N GLU A 22 -1.07 41.00 4.79
CA GLU A 22 -0.35 40.69 3.57
C GLU A 22 -1.31 40.96 2.41
N ASP A 23 -0.96 41.96 1.65
CA ASP A 23 -1.70 42.44 0.50
C ASP A 23 -1.68 41.37 -0.60
N TRP A 24 -2.63 40.44 -0.53
CA TRP A 24 -2.90 39.49 -1.62
C TRP A 24 -3.58 40.15 -2.82
N THR A 25 -3.90 41.46 -2.75
CA THR A 25 -4.60 42.19 -3.82
C THR A 25 -3.65 42.85 -4.82
N GLY A 26 -2.34 42.94 -4.50
CA GLY A 26 -1.28 43.44 -5.38
C GLY A 26 -0.53 42.37 -6.18
N LEU A 27 -0.83 41.09 -6.00
CA LEU A 27 -0.22 40.00 -6.75
C LEU A 27 -0.88 39.90 -8.13
N GLY A 28 -0.30 40.62 -9.10
CA GLY A 28 -0.79 40.65 -10.49
C GLY A 28 -0.94 39.26 -11.11
N PRO A 29 -1.47 39.17 -12.36
CA PRO A 29 -1.81 37.91 -13.07
C PRO A 29 -0.63 36.94 -13.32
N GLN A 30 0.53 37.20 -12.72
CA GLN A 30 1.69 36.32 -12.65
C GLN A 30 1.63 35.38 -11.44
N SER A 31 1.07 35.78 -10.29
CA SER A 31 1.08 34.93 -9.08
C SER A 31 0.12 33.76 -9.16
N GLY A 32 -1.06 33.93 -9.78
CA GLY A 32 -1.94 32.81 -10.13
C GLY A 32 -1.32 31.87 -11.19
N ARG A 33 -0.42 32.40 -12.02
CA ARG A 33 0.32 31.62 -13.02
C ARG A 33 1.46 30.82 -12.38
N LEU A 34 2.18 31.43 -11.43
CA LEU A 34 3.21 30.75 -10.63
C LEU A 34 2.59 29.70 -9.72
N LEU A 35 1.45 29.98 -9.08
CA LEU A 35 0.67 28.96 -8.35
C LEU A 35 0.23 27.84 -9.27
N GLY A 36 -0.28 28.12 -10.48
CA GLY A 36 -0.63 27.08 -11.45
C GLY A 36 0.56 26.26 -11.97
N ILE A 37 1.73 26.88 -12.14
CA ILE A 37 2.98 26.20 -12.55
C ILE A 37 3.50 25.32 -11.41
N VAL A 38 3.52 25.83 -10.18
CA VAL A 38 3.91 25.08 -8.97
C VAL A 38 2.92 23.95 -8.69
N GLU A 39 1.61 24.17 -8.88
CA GLU A 39 0.57 23.13 -8.79
C GLU A 39 0.74 22.06 -9.87
N SER A 40 1.18 22.43 -11.08
CA SER A 40 1.44 21.47 -12.17
C SER A 40 2.71 20.66 -11.99
N GLU A 41 3.75 21.22 -11.35
CA GLU A 41 5.02 20.56 -11.03
C GLU A 41 4.90 19.66 -9.78
N ILE A 42 4.08 20.07 -8.80
CA ILE A 42 3.77 19.30 -7.58
C ILE A 42 2.61 18.32 -7.82
N ARG A 43 2.00 18.28 -9.01
CA ARG A 43 0.97 17.30 -9.33
C ARG A 43 1.64 15.92 -9.38
N PRO A 44 1.44 15.03 -8.38
CA PRO A 44 1.90 13.67 -8.51
C PRO A 44 1.25 13.12 -9.79
N ALA A 45 1.99 12.29 -10.55
CA ALA A 45 1.43 11.55 -11.68
C ALA A 45 0.03 11.05 -11.28
N GLY A 46 -0.99 11.46 -12.04
CA GLY A 46 -2.37 11.34 -11.61
C GLY A 46 -2.68 9.91 -11.14
N PRO A 47 -3.57 9.73 -10.15
CA PRO A 47 -3.87 8.41 -9.57
C PRO A 47 -4.25 7.36 -10.63
N GLU A 48 -4.78 7.79 -11.78
CA GLU A 48 -5.18 6.95 -12.91
C GLU A 48 -3.98 6.32 -13.67
N GLU A 49 -2.87 7.05 -13.82
CA GLU A 49 -1.67 6.55 -14.50
C GLU A 49 -0.97 5.47 -13.67
N LEU A 50 -0.87 5.71 -12.35
CA LEU A 50 -0.26 4.73 -11.44
C LEU A 50 -1.08 3.44 -11.37
N THR A 51 -2.41 3.53 -11.37
CA THR A 51 -3.27 2.35 -11.35
C THR A 51 -3.15 1.51 -12.62
N ASN A 52 -3.08 2.16 -13.79
CA ASN A 52 -2.94 1.47 -15.07
C ASN A 52 -1.60 0.73 -15.18
N VAL A 53 -0.50 1.39 -14.80
CA VAL A 53 0.82 0.75 -14.79
C VAL A 53 0.85 -0.45 -13.85
N LEU A 54 0.22 -0.34 -12.67
CA LEU A 54 0.17 -1.42 -11.70
C LEU A 54 -0.64 -2.62 -12.20
N GLU A 55 -1.75 -2.39 -12.90
CA GLU A 55 -2.57 -3.43 -13.50
C GLU A 55 -1.82 -4.18 -14.61
N ILE A 56 -1.18 -3.45 -15.52
CA ILE A 56 -0.37 -4.02 -16.60
C ILE A 56 0.77 -4.87 -16.01
N CYS A 57 1.49 -4.36 -15.00
CA CYS A 57 2.54 -5.10 -14.31
C CYS A 57 1.99 -6.40 -13.71
N ASN A 58 0.83 -6.37 -13.04
CA ASN A 58 0.23 -7.55 -12.44
C ASN A 58 -0.13 -8.62 -13.47
N ILE A 59 -0.63 -8.23 -14.65
CA ILE A 59 -0.93 -9.16 -15.75
C ILE A 59 0.35 -9.80 -16.26
N VAL A 60 1.41 -9.01 -16.49
CA VAL A 60 2.71 -9.49 -16.97
C VAL A 60 3.38 -10.42 -15.95
N PHE A 61 3.34 -10.09 -14.66
CA PHE A 61 3.87 -10.96 -13.63
C PHE A 61 3.06 -12.25 -13.53
N THR A 62 1.73 -12.16 -13.56
CA THR A 62 0.86 -13.34 -13.54
C THR A 62 1.15 -14.26 -14.72
N SER A 63 1.32 -13.73 -15.94
CA SER A 63 1.61 -14.55 -17.12
C SER A 63 2.98 -15.21 -17.04
N MET A 64 4.02 -14.50 -16.60
CA MET A 64 5.36 -15.05 -16.38
C MET A 64 5.37 -16.19 -15.35
N PHE A 65 4.74 -15.99 -14.18
CA PHE A 65 4.64 -17.02 -13.15
C PHE A 65 3.79 -18.22 -13.61
N THR A 66 2.73 -17.95 -14.37
CA THR A 66 1.89 -19.01 -14.95
C THR A 66 2.70 -19.85 -15.93
N LEU A 67 3.49 -19.22 -16.79
CA LEU A 67 4.35 -19.91 -17.75
C LEU A 67 5.44 -20.72 -17.03
N GLU A 68 6.09 -20.15 -16.01
CA GLU A 68 7.06 -20.86 -15.17
C GLU A 68 6.43 -22.08 -14.45
N MET A 69 5.20 -21.94 -13.96
CA MET A 69 4.45 -23.02 -13.31
C MET A 69 4.09 -24.13 -14.31
N ILE A 70 3.60 -23.78 -15.50
CA ILE A 70 3.30 -24.74 -16.57
C ILE A 70 4.58 -25.50 -16.96
N LEU A 71 5.69 -24.81 -17.19
CA LEU A 71 6.97 -25.43 -17.52
C LEU A 71 7.40 -26.42 -16.42
N LYS A 72 7.37 -26.02 -15.14
CA LYS A 72 7.71 -26.90 -14.01
C LYS A 72 6.79 -28.10 -13.90
N LEU A 73 5.49 -27.90 -14.13
CA LEU A 73 4.49 -28.96 -14.05
C LEU A 73 4.67 -29.99 -15.17
N THR A 74 5.02 -29.54 -16.38
CA THR A 74 5.37 -30.43 -17.51
C THR A 74 6.74 -31.11 -17.35
N ALA A 75 7.71 -30.48 -16.70
CA ALA A 75 9.08 -30.99 -16.57
C ALA A 75 9.27 -31.97 -15.40
N PHE A 76 8.67 -31.71 -14.24
CA PHE A 76 8.86 -32.54 -13.02
C PHE A 76 7.68 -33.48 -12.73
N GLY A 77 6.51 -33.27 -13.34
CA GLY A 77 5.30 -34.03 -13.07
C GLY A 77 4.54 -33.58 -11.81
N PHE A 78 3.24 -33.87 -11.76
CA PHE A 78 2.31 -33.38 -10.73
C PHE A 78 2.67 -33.81 -9.30
N PHE A 79 3.17 -35.04 -9.13
CA PHE A 79 3.51 -35.58 -7.81
C PHE A 79 4.77 -34.95 -7.19
N GLU A 80 5.81 -34.71 -7.99
CA GLU A 80 7.04 -34.08 -7.52
C GLU A 80 6.83 -32.58 -7.21
N TYR A 81 5.93 -31.94 -7.98
CA TYR A 81 5.51 -30.56 -7.73
C TYR A 81 4.79 -30.40 -6.37
N LEU A 82 3.93 -31.36 -6.02
CA LEU A 82 3.19 -31.38 -4.74
C LEU A 82 4.05 -31.75 -3.54
N ARG A 83 5.27 -32.27 -3.73
CA ARG A 83 6.17 -32.59 -2.61
C ARG A 83 6.85 -31.33 -2.05
N ASN A 84 6.97 -30.27 -2.85
CA ASN A 84 7.66 -29.06 -2.45
C ASN A 84 6.66 -27.95 -2.07
N PRO A 85 6.56 -27.55 -0.79
CA PRO A 85 5.59 -26.55 -0.33
C PRO A 85 5.78 -25.19 -0.99
N TYR A 86 7.00 -24.86 -1.42
CA TYR A 86 7.28 -23.61 -2.14
C TYR A 86 6.63 -23.56 -3.52
N ASN A 87 6.58 -24.69 -4.22
CA ASN A 87 5.95 -24.83 -5.53
C ASN A 87 4.42 -24.86 -5.40
N ILE A 88 3.89 -25.55 -4.39
CA ILE A 88 2.45 -25.56 -4.10
C ILE A 88 1.95 -24.14 -3.81
N PHE A 89 2.65 -23.40 -2.96
CA PHE A 89 2.31 -22.02 -2.65
C PHE A 89 2.37 -21.12 -3.88
N ASP A 90 3.30 -21.35 -4.82
CA ASP A 90 3.35 -20.67 -6.13
C ASP A 90 2.11 -20.96 -6.98
N GLY A 91 1.75 -22.24 -7.07
CA GLY A 91 0.61 -22.68 -7.85
C GLY A 91 -0.72 -22.12 -7.35
N ILE A 92 -0.94 -22.12 -6.03
CA ILE A 92 -2.15 -21.53 -5.42
C ILE A 92 -2.28 -20.05 -5.77
N ILE A 93 -1.18 -19.29 -5.67
CA ILE A 93 -1.19 -17.85 -5.96
C ILE A 93 -1.49 -17.57 -7.44
N VAL A 94 -0.98 -18.38 -8.37
CA VAL A 94 -1.32 -18.30 -9.80
C VAL A 94 -2.79 -18.58 -10.03
N ILE A 95 -3.32 -19.69 -9.48
CA ILE A 95 -4.74 -20.08 -9.63
C ILE A 95 -5.67 -18.98 -9.14
N ILE A 96 -5.41 -18.41 -7.95
CA ILE A 96 -6.23 -17.33 -7.42
C ILE A 96 -6.13 -16.06 -8.30
N SER A 97 -4.98 -15.79 -8.93
CA SER A 97 -4.86 -14.68 -9.90
C SER A 97 -5.79 -14.85 -11.08
N VAL A 98 -5.80 -16.05 -11.66
CA VAL A 98 -6.60 -16.35 -12.85
C VAL A 98 -8.08 -16.28 -12.50
N CYS A 99 -8.47 -16.84 -11.34
CA CYS A 99 -9.83 -16.71 -10.83
C CYS A 99 -10.23 -15.25 -10.60
N GLU A 100 -9.31 -14.39 -10.16
CA GLU A 100 -9.59 -12.98 -9.97
C GLU A 100 -9.84 -12.23 -11.28
N ILE A 101 -9.02 -12.49 -12.31
CA ILE A 101 -9.20 -11.89 -13.64
C ILE A 101 -10.55 -12.31 -14.25
N ILE A 102 -10.93 -13.58 -14.10
CA ILE A 102 -12.21 -14.10 -14.61
C ILE A 102 -13.39 -13.56 -13.78
N GLY A 103 -13.25 -13.52 -12.45
CA GLY A 103 -14.30 -13.10 -11.52
C GLY A 103 -14.57 -11.59 -11.46
N GLN A 104 -13.71 -10.75 -12.05
CA GLN A 104 -13.98 -9.31 -12.16
C GLN A 104 -15.17 -9.00 -13.07
N ALA A 105 -15.51 -9.87 -14.02
CA ALA A 105 -16.61 -9.64 -14.97
C ALA A 105 -18.01 -9.73 -14.33
N ASP A 106 -18.16 -10.47 -13.23
CA ASP A 106 -19.47 -10.79 -12.63
C ASP A 106 -19.93 -9.79 -11.55
N GLY A 107 -19.29 -8.62 -11.46
CA GLY A 107 -19.85 -7.46 -10.77
C GLY A 107 -20.30 -7.73 -9.33
N GLY A 108 -19.38 -8.12 -8.44
CA GLY A 108 -19.76 -8.24 -7.03
C GLY A 108 -18.67 -8.69 -6.07
N LEU A 109 -18.77 -8.11 -4.87
CA LEU A 109 -18.30 -8.63 -3.59
C LEU A 109 -16.91 -8.21 -3.10
N SER A 110 -16.87 -7.99 -1.78
CA SER A 110 -15.71 -7.66 -0.96
C SER A 110 -14.50 -8.57 -1.19
N VAL A 111 -14.71 -9.78 -1.72
CA VAL A 111 -13.66 -10.73 -2.09
C VAL A 111 -12.72 -10.13 -3.16
N LEU A 112 -13.25 -9.36 -4.12
CA LEU A 112 -12.44 -8.62 -5.09
C LEU A 112 -11.49 -7.62 -4.42
N ARG A 113 -11.85 -7.07 -3.24
CA ARG A 113 -10.96 -6.20 -2.46
C ARG A 113 -9.85 -7.01 -1.79
N THR A 114 -10.17 -8.18 -1.22
CA THR A 114 -9.16 -9.07 -0.62
C THR A 114 -8.20 -9.62 -1.68
N PHE A 115 -8.68 -9.92 -2.89
CA PHE A 115 -7.81 -10.38 -3.98
C PHE A 115 -6.80 -9.32 -4.44
N ARG A 116 -7.13 -8.03 -4.31
CA ARG A 116 -6.13 -6.95 -4.52
C ARG A 116 -4.96 -7.05 -3.54
N LEU A 117 -5.17 -7.52 -2.31
CA LEU A 117 -4.06 -7.78 -1.36
C LEU A 117 -3.16 -8.94 -1.81
N LEU A 118 -3.72 -9.94 -2.50
CA LEU A 118 -2.92 -11.04 -3.06
C LEU A 118 -1.96 -10.56 -4.16
N ARG A 119 -2.29 -9.47 -4.87
CA ARG A 119 -1.37 -8.85 -5.85
C ARG A 119 -0.14 -8.25 -5.17
N VAL A 120 -0.32 -7.61 -4.00
CA VAL A 120 0.79 -7.14 -3.18
C VAL A 120 1.67 -8.32 -2.77
N ILE A 121 1.07 -9.43 -2.35
CA ILE A 121 1.79 -10.67 -2.02
C ILE A 121 2.53 -11.23 -3.25
N LYS A 122 1.95 -11.18 -4.46
CA LYS A 122 2.64 -11.54 -5.70
C LYS A 122 3.87 -10.67 -5.96
N LEU A 123 3.75 -9.36 -5.81
CA LEU A 123 4.86 -8.42 -6.00
C LEU A 123 6.01 -8.71 -5.02
N VAL A 124 5.67 -9.01 -3.77
CA VAL A 124 6.65 -9.41 -2.74
C VAL A 124 7.38 -10.70 -3.13
N ARG A 125 6.73 -11.63 -3.83
CA ARG A 125 7.36 -12.86 -4.33
C ARG A 125 8.27 -12.64 -5.53
N PHE A 126 7.97 -11.65 -6.38
CA PHE A 126 8.82 -11.27 -7.50
C PHE A 126 10.18 -10.77 -7.02
N MET A 127 10.22 -10.11 -5.86
CA MET A 127 11.46 -9.68 -5.24
C MET A 127 12.11 -10.85 -4.47
N PRO A 128 13.21 -11.45 -4.97
CA PRO A 128 13.85 -12.60 -4.31
C PRO A 128 14.35 -12.26 -2.90
N ALA A 129 14.71 -11.00 -2.66
CA ALA A 129 15.09 -10.48 -1.35
C ALA A 129 13.95 -10.60 -0.32
N LEU A 130 12.74 -10.15 -0.69
CA LEU A 130 11.57 -10.18 0.20
C LEU A 130 11.05 -11.62 0.40
N ARG A 131 11.10 -12.45 -0.67
CA ARG A 131 10.80 -13.88 -0.57
C ARG A 131 11.66 -14.55 0.50
N ARG A 132 12.97 -14.31 0.50
CA ARG A 132 13.88 -14.91 1.50
C ARG A 132 13.49 -14.46 2.92
N GLN A 133 13.16 -13.18 3.10
CA GLN A 133 12.72 -12.65 4.39
C GLN A 133 11.44 -13.30 4.89
N LEU A 134 10.43 -13.48 4.03
CA LEU A 134 9.19 -14.16 4.39
C LEU A 134 9.42 -15.61 4.84
N VAL A 135 10.33 -16.34 4.18
CA VAL A 135 10.66 -17.72 4.59
C VAL A 135 11.32 -17.76 5.96
N VAL A 136 12.24 -16.83 6.23
CA VAL A 136 12.89 -16.72 7.54
C VAL A 136 11.86 -16.33 8.60
N LEU A 137 10.97 -15.38 8.30
CA LEU A 137 9.88 -14.97 9.19
C LEU A 137 9.00 -16.17 9.56
N MET A 138 8.55 -16.96 8.59
CA MET A 138 7.73 -18.14 8.82
C MET A 138 8.45 -19.18 9.70
N LYS A 139 9.74 -19.43 9.45
CA LYS A 139 10.55 -20.32 10.32
C LYS A 139 10.69 -19.79 11.75
N THR A 140 10.80 -18.47 11.88
CA THR A 140 10.89 -17.83 13.19
C THR A 140 9.55 -17.89 13.92
N MET A 141 8.44 -17.70 13.20
CA MET A 141 7.08 -17.84 13.74
C MET A 141 6.81 -19.25 14.28
N ASP A 142 7.31 -20.29 13.64
CA ASP A 142 7.15 -21.68 14.11
C ASP A 142 7.84 -21.90 15.47
N ASN A 143 9.07 -21.39 15.60
CA ASN A 143 9.79 -21.40 16.88
C ASN A 143 9.06 -20.55 17.93
N VAL A 144 8.63 -19.34 17.58
CA VAL A 144 7.87 -18.44 18.46
C VAL A 144 6.54 -19.07 18.88
N ALA A 145 5.85 -19.79 18.00
CA ALA A 145 4.60 -20.47 18.29
C ALA A 145 4.77 -21.53 19.39
N THR A 146 5.90 -22.24 19.40
CA THR A 146 6.24 -23.18 20.48
C THR A 146 6.35 -22.47 21.83
N PHE A 147 7.05 -21.32 21.88
CA PHE A 147 7.12 -20.50 23.09
C PHE A 147 5.75 -19.93 23.49
N CYS A 148 4.96 -19.45 22.52
CA CYS A 148 3.61 -18.95 22.75
C CYS A 148 2.67 -20.05 23.28
N MET A 149 2.79 -21.29 22.81
CA MET A 149 2.02 -22.43 23.31
C MET A 149 2.37 -22.75 24.76
N LEU A 150 3.65 -22.73 25.11
CA LEU A 150 4.08 -22.89 26.51
C LEU A 150 3.58 -21.73 27.39
N LEU A 151 3.63 -20.51 26.88
CA LEU A 151 3.11 -19.32 27.57
C LEU A 151 1.59 -19.43 27.79
N MET A 152 0.84 -19.84 26.77
CA MET A 152 -0.60 -20.10 26.86
C MET A 152 -0.91 -21.16 27.93
N LEU A 153 -0.14 -22.25 27.97
CA LEU A 153 -0.29 -23.31 28.97
C LEU A 153 0.00 -22.79 30.39
N PHE A 154 1.06 -22.00 30.56
CA PHE A 154 1.40 -21.38 31.84
C PHE A 154 0.26 -20.47 32.33
N ILE A 155 -0.24 -19.59 31.46
CA ILE A 155 -1.37 -18.70 31.79
C ILE A 155 -2.62 -19.52 32.18
N PHE A 156 -2.86 -20.65 31.51
CA PHE A 156 -3.98 -21.54 31.83
C PHE A 156 -3.85 -22.22 33.21
N ILE A 157 -2.64 -22.59 33.63
CA ILE A 157 -2.40 -23.23 34.93
C ILE A 157 -2.50 -22.24 36.11
N PHE A 158 -2.05 -21.00 35.92
CA PHE A 158 -2.04 -19.96 36.97
C PHE A 158 -3.32 -19.11 37.03
N ARG A 159 -4.28 -19.37 36.14
CA ARG A 159 -5.65 -18.86 36.20
C ARG A 159 -6.55 -19.87 36.91
#